data_AF-A0A0C2H818-F1
#
_entry.id   AF-A0A0C2H818-F1
#
_cell.length_a   1.000
_cell.length_b   1.000
_cell.length_c   1.000
_cell.angle_alpha   90.00
_cell.angle_beta   90.00
_cell.angle_gamma   90.00
#
_symmetry.space_group_name_H-M   'P 1'
#
loop_
_entity.id
_entity.type
_entity.pdbx_description
1 polymer ?
#
loop_
_entity_poly.entity_id
_entity_poly.type
_entity_poly.pdbx_seq_one_letter_code
_entity_poly.pdbx_strand_id
1 'polypeptide(L)'
;MLRTALARTAVQIRAASSIPEGIRDIKPKYTKLFINNEWVDAVSKKTYDTFNPADNSLIAEVAEGDKPDVDKAVKVKPLCILFFDFCPVILKRSQEK
;
A
#
# COMPACT_ATOMS: atom_id res chain seq x y z
N MET A 1 11.19 -12.95 -49.29
CA MET A 1 10.80 -11.74 -48.54
C MET A 1 9.48 -11.86 -47.76
N LEU A 2 8.89 -13.06 -47.62
CA LEU A 2 7.64 -13.27 -46.88
C LEU A 2 7.79 -13.30 -45.34
N ARG A 3 9.00 -13.57 -44.81
CA ARG A 3 9.25 -13.67 -43.37
C ARG A 3 9.16 -12.32 -42.65
N THR A 4 9.47 -11.22 -43.33
CA THR A 4 9.39 -9.85 -42.80
C THR A 4 7.95 -9.31 -42.78
N ALA A 5 7.04 -9.83 -43.60
CA ALA A 5 5.63 -9.40 -43.62
C ALA A 5 4.81 -10.01 -42.46
N LEU A 6 5.06 -11.26 -42.09
CA LEU A 6 4.38 -11.92 -40.97
C LEU A 6 4.75 -11.29 -39.61
N ALA A 7 5.99 -10.79 -39.46
CA ALA A 7 6.42 -10.13 -38.23
C ALA A 7 5.64 -8.83 -37.95
N ARG A 8 5.29 -8.05 -38.99
CA ARG A 8 4.48 -6.83 -38.85
C ARG A 8 3.02 -7.12 -38.52
N THR A 9 2.50 -8.27 -38.94
CA THR A 9 1.09 -8.65 -38.69
C THR A 9 0.88 -9.13 -37.26
N ALA A 10 1.89 -9.74 -36.62
CA ALA A 10 1.82 -10.19 -35.22
C ALA A 10 1.87 -9.05 -34.18
N VAL A 11 2.53 -7.93 -34.50
CA VAL A 11 2.55 -6.73 -33.64
C VAL A 11 1.18 -6.04 -33.62
N GLN A 12 0.47 -6.06 -34.75
CA GLN A 12 -0.82 -5.39 -34.91
C GLN A 12 -1.94 -5.99 -34.03
N ILE A 13 -1.84 -7.28 -33.65
CA ILE A 13 -2.88 -7.98 -32.85
C ILE A 13 -2.81 -7.61 -31.35
N ARG A 14 -1.65 -7.17 -30.84
CA ARG A 14 -1.51 -6.79 -29.40
C ARG A 14 -2.09 -5.42 -29.06
N ALA A 15 -2.25 -4.53 -30.04
CA ALA A 15 -2.69 -3.15 -29.81
C ALA A 15 -4.22 -2.98 -29.63
N ALA A 16 -5.00 -4.05 -29.82
CA ALA A 16 -6.47 -4.00 -29.79
C ALA A 16 -7.10 -4.59 -28.52
N SER A 17 -6.35 -4.76 -27.43
CA SER A 17 -6.96 -5.10 -26.14
C SER A 17 -7.40 -3.82 -25.43
N SER A 18 -8.65 -3.76 -24.97
CA SER A 18 -9.21 -2.71 -24.10
C SER A 18 -8.55 -2.62 -22.71
N ILE A 19 -7.36 -3.19 -22.54
CA ILE A 19 -6.63 -3.34 -21.29
C ILE A 19 -5.54 -2.26 -21.29
N PRO A 20 -5.54 -1.32 -20.33
CA PRO A 20 -4.48 -0.34 -20.23
C PRO A 20 -3.13 -1.02 -19.99
N GLU A 21 -2.06 -0.42 -20.50
CA GLU A 21 -0.71 -0.93 -20.24
C GLU A 21 -0.41 -0.91 -18.73
N GLY A 22 0.16 -2.01 -18.24
CA GLY A 22 0.60 -2.10 -16.86
C GLY A 22 1.76 -1.13 -16.60
N ILE A 23 1.67 -0.37 -15.51
CA ILE A 23 2.74 0.53 -15.08
C ILE A 23 3.90 -0.33 -14.57
N ARG A 24 5.05 -0.26 -15.25
CA ARG A 24 6.22 -1.10 -14.96
C ARG A 24 7.12 -0.54 -13.86
N ASP A 25 7.08 0.78 -13.65
CA ASP A 25 7.96 1.49 -12.71
C ASP A 25 7.15 2.05 -11.52
N ILE A 26 6.82 1.18 -10.56
CA ILE A 26 6.29 1.62 -9.27
C ILE A 26 7.44 1.74 -8.26
N LYS A 27 7.63 2.95 -7.73
CA LYS A 27 8.48 3.17 -6.56
C LYS A 27 7.60 3.34 -5.32
N PRO A 28 7.75 2.51 -4.27
CA PRO A 28 7.00 2.66 -3.04
C PRO A 28 7.36 3.98 -2.37
N LYS A 29 6.34 4.80 -2.04
CA LYS A 29 6.52 6.15 -1.46
C LYS A 29 6.61 6.13 0.07
N TYR A 30 6.10 5.08 0.70
CA TYR A 30 5.98 4.98 2.15
C TYR A 30 6.54 3.64 2.61
N THR A 31 7.53 3.67 3.48
CA THR A 31 8.23 2.49 4.00
C THR A 31 8.38 2.49 5.52
N LYS A 32 7.83 3.52 6.17
CA LYS A 32 7.93 3.76 7.62
C LYS A 32 6.72 3.22 8.38
N LEU A 33 6.81 3.15 9.71
CA LEU A 33 5.68 2.80 10.56
C LEU A 33 4.68 3.97 10.62
N PHE A 34 3.39 3.69 10.59
CA PHE A 34 2.35 4.72 10.69
C PHE A 34 1.70 4.66 12.07
N ILE A 35 2.05 5.61 12.94
CA ILE A 35 1.58 5.67 14.33
C ILE A 35 1.07 7.10 14.58
N ASN A 36 -0.15 7.24 15.11
CA ASN A 36 -0.76 8.53 15.44
C ASN A 36 -0.79 9.55 14.28
N ASN A 37 -1.13 9.10 13.07
CA ASN A 37 -1.14 9.92 11.84
C ASN A 37 0.25 10.41 11.37
N GLU A 38 1.33 9.92 11.98
CA GLU A 38 2.69 10.29 11.62
C GLU A 38 3.47 9.07 11.11
N TRP A 39 4.41 9.35 10.20
CA TRP A 39 5.37 8.36 9.71
C TRP A 39 6.58 8.35 10.64
N VAL A 40 6.69 7.30 11.44
CA VAL A 40 7.71 7.13 12.47
C VAL A 40 8.69 6.03 12.04
N ASP A 41 9.98 6.26 12.29
CA ASP A 41 11.01 5.23 12.08
C ASP A 41 11.00 4.21 13.23
N ALA A 42 11.28 2.94 12.93
CA ALA A 42 11.31 1.87 13.93
C ALA A 42 12.34 2.16 15.03
N VAL A 43 12.01 1.84 16.28
CA VAL A 43 12.92 2.05 17.43
C VAL A 43 14.17 1.19 17.32
N SER A 44 14.01 -0.03 16.81
CA SER A 44 15.10 -0.98 16.58
C SER A 44 15.90 -0.68 15.33
N LYS A 45 15.44 0.25 14.47
CA LYS A 45 16.03 0.61 13.17
C LYS A 45 16.26 -0.59 12.23
N LYS A 46 15.58 -1.72 12.48
CA LYS A 46 15.62 -2.86 11.60
C LYS A 46 14.74 -2.60 10.39
N THR A 47 15.23 -3.02 9.23
CA THR A 47 14.54 -2.93 7.97
C THR A 47 14.42 -4.32 7.37
N TYR A 48 13.34 -4.54 6.63
CA TYR A 48 13.05 -5.76 5.92
C TYR A 48 13.03 -5.51 4.42
N ASP A 49 13.87 -6.27 3.71
CA ASP A 49 14.01 -6.19 2.28
C ASP A 49 12.89 -6.96 1.58
N THR A 50 12.03 -6.24 0.86
CA THR A 50 10.94 -6.86 0.09
C THR A 50 11.42 -7.11 -1.34
N PHE A 51 11.47 -8.39 -1.73
CA PHE A 51 11.88 -8.84 -3.06
C PHE A 51 10.68 -9.14 -3.95
N ASN A 52 10.80 -8.86 -5.24
CA ASN A 52 9.83 -9.26 -6.25
C ASN A 52 9.97 -10.76 -6.57
N PRO A 53 8.92 -11.58 -6.47
CA PRO A 53 9.01 -13.02 -6.74
C PRO A 53 9.33 -13.36 -8.21
N ALA A 54 9.17 -12.42 -9.16
CA ALA A 54 9.38 -12.68 -10.58
C ALA A 54 10.85 -12.54 -11.04
N ASP A 55 11.58 -11.58 -10.47
CA ASP A 55 12.94 -11.22 -10.89
C ASP A 55 13.93 -11.14 -9.70
N ASN A 56 13.45 -11.38 -8.49
CA ASN A 56 14.19 -11.26 -7.23
C ASN A 56 14.84 -9.89 -7.03
N SER A 57 14.32 -8.84 -7.68
CA SER A 57 14.78 -7.46 -7.51
C SER A 57 14.28 -6.89 -6.18
N LEU A 58 15.10 -6.04 -5.55
CA LEU A 58 14.75 -5.33 -4.33
C LEU A 58 13.72 -4.23 -4.67
N ILE A 59 12.52 -4.32 -4.11
CA ILE A 59 11.45 -3.35 -4.32
C ILE A 59 11.57 -2.20 -3.31
N ALA A 60 11.69 -2.55 -2.03
CA ALA A 60 11.71 -1.60 -0.93
C ALA A 60 12.30 -2.21 0.34
N GLU A 61 12.93 -1.36 1.14
CA GLU A 61 13.26 -1.64 2.54
C GLU A 61 12.13 -1.09 3.42
N VAL A 62 11.44 -1.95 4.16
CA VAL A 62 10.31 -1.58 5.03
C VAL A 62 10.75 -1.65 6.50
N ALA A 63 10.36 -0.68 7.33
CA ALA A 63 10.70 -0.69 8.75
C ALA A 63 10.05 -1.89 9.49
N GLU A 64 10.85 -2.65 10.24
CA GLU A 64 10.38 -3.77 11.07
C GLU A 64 9.92 -3.24 12.43
N GLY A 65 8.64 -3.45 12.75
CA GLY A 65 8.06 -3.03 14.03
C GLY A 65 8.26 -4.09 15.12
N ASP A 66 8.94 -3.72 16.21
CA ASP A 66 9.09 -4.59 17.38
C ASP A 66 8.00 -4.30 18.45
N LYS A 67 7.99 -5.09 19.53
CA LYS A 67 7.13 -4.87 20.71
C LYS A 67 6.99 -3.41 21.18
N PRO A 68 8.06 -2.59 21.32
CA PRO A 68 7.92 -1.21 21.76
C PRO A 68 7.12 -0.32 20.81
N ASP A 69 7.15 -0.58 19.50
CA ASP A 69 6.39 0.18 18.51
C ASP A 69 4.90 -0.19 18.56
N VAL A 70 4.61 -1.46 18.82
CA VAL A 70 3.24 -1.95 19.08
C VAL A 70 2.67 -1.29 20.34
N ASP A 71 3.43 -1.23 21.42
CA ASP A 71 2.98 -0.62 22.68
C ASP A 71 2.69 0.88 22.51
N LYS A 72 3.47 1.60 21.69
CA LYS A 72 3.21 3.00 21.34
C LYS A 72 1.92 3.16 20.54
N ALA A 73 1.70 2.30 19.54
CA ALA A 73 0.48 2.32 18.74
C ALA A 73 -0.77 2.04 19.58
N VAL A 74 -0.70 1.12 20.53
CA VAL A 74 -1.81 0.78 21.45
C VAL A 74 -2.09 1.93 22.42
N LYS A 75 -1.07 2.63 22.92
CA LYS A 75 -1.23 3.78 23.83
C LYS A 75 -1.86 5.00 23.17
N VAL A 76 -1.72 5.15 21.85
CA VAL A 76 -2.38 6.21 21.06
C VAL A 76 -3.85 5.88 20.81
N LYS A 77 -4.17 4.59 20.67
CA LYS A 77 -5.53 4.08 20.42
C LYS A 77 -6.65 4.66 21.30
N PRO A 78 -6.52 4.90 22.62
CA PRO A 78 -7.63 5.43 23.45
C PRO A 78 -8.28 6.70 22.90
N LEU A 79 -7.57 7.54 22.13
CA LEU A 79 -8.17 8.73 21.51
C LEU A 79 -9.01 8.38 20.26
N CYS A 80 -8.62 7.35 19.50
CA CYS A 80 -9.34 6.93 18.29
C CYS A 80 -10.59 6.09 18.59
N ILE A 81 -10.62 5.32 19.70
CA ILE A 81 -11.84 4.60 20.13
C ILE A 81 -12.95 5.61 20.44
N LEU A 82 -12.59 6.70 21.13
CA LEU A 82 -13.51 7.81 21.37
C LEU A 82 -13.95 8.50 20.07
N PHE A 83 -13.11 8.56 19.04
CA PHE A 83 -13.51 9.16 17.76
C PHE A 83 -14.49 8.29 16.95
N PHE A 84 -14.38 6.95 17.03
CA PHE A 84 -15.35 6.04 16.40
C PHE A 84 -16.65 5.91 17.22
N ASP A 85 -16.57 5.91 18.55
CA ASP A 85 -17.73 5.85 19.44
C ASP A 85 -18.50 7.19 19.49
N PHE A 86 -17.81 8.31 19.27
CA PHE A 86 -18.37 9.66 19.22
C PHE A 86 -18.41 10.18 17.77
N CYS A 87 -18.94 9.36 16.86
CA CYS A 87 -19.53 9.85 15.61
C CYS A 87 -21.03 10.14 15.82
N PRO A 88 -21.44 11.32 16.30
CA PRO A 88 -22.86 11.65 16.52
C PRO A 88 -23.55 12.06 15.21
N VAL A 89 -23.43 11.27 14.14
CA VAL A 89 -24.19 11.48 12.89
C VAL A 89 -25.41 10.54 12.78
N ILE A 90 -25.58 9.56 13.68
CA ILE A 90 -26.69 8.58 13.58
C ILE A 90 -27.61 8.49 14.82
N LEU A 91 -27.24 9.00 15.99
CA LEU A 91 -28.00 8.77 17.25
C LEU A 91 -28.98 9.88 17.68
N LYS A 92 -29.24 10.90 16.86
CA LYS A 92 -30.31 11.90 17.14
C LYS A 92 -31.66 11.62 16.46
N ARG A 93 -31.84 10.48 15.79
CA ARG A 93 -33.10 10.19 15.04
C ARG A 93 -34.01 9.12 15.66
N SER A 94 -33.70 8.59 16.84
CA SER A 94 -34.43 7.47 17.45
C SER A 94 -34.90 7.69 18.90
N GLN A 95 -34.90 8.93 19.40
CA GLN A 95 -35.47 9.28 20.72
C GLN A 95 -36.47 10.45 20.62
N GLU A 96 -36.99 10.68 19.42
CA GLU A 96 -38.05 11.67 19.18
C GLU A 96 -39.12 11.00 18.29
N LYS A 97 -39.77 9.96 18.86
CA LYS A 97 -41.09 9.43 18.50
C LYS A 97 -41.56 8.49 19.61
#